data_AF-A0A355YJZ2-F1
#
_entry.id   AF-A0A355YJZ2-F1
#
_cell.length_a   1.000
_cell.length_b   1.000
_cell.length_c   1.000
_cell.angle_alpha   90.00
_cell.angle_beta   90.00
_cell.angle_gamma   90.00
#
_symmetry.space_group_name_H-M   'P 1'
#
loop_
_entity.id
_entity.type
_entity.pdbx_description
1 polymer ?
#
loop_
_entity_poly.entity_id
_entity_poly.type
_entity_poly.pdbx_seq_one_letter_code
_entity_poly.pdbx_strand_id
1 'polypeptide(L)'
;YGEVQVRVAEALVILPFFTPAAIPGLFIGCLISNLIGGSILLDVVFGSIATLIGAVGSWYLRSHKYMVMLPPIAANTLIVPFVLRYGYGVPLPVPFMMLTVGIGEVIAVAVFGGVLLNVLERYKYIFGNKNLA
;
A
#
# COMPACT_ATOMS: atom_id res chain seq x y z
N TYR A 1 2.04 -17.91 6.27
CA TYR A 1 2.18 -17.06 5.09
C TYR A 1 3.59 -17.21 4.52
N GLY A 2 3.74 -17.44 3.21
CA GLY A 2 5.03 -17.75 2.57
C GLY A 2 5.96 -16.54 2.40
N GLU A 3 7.23 -16.81 2.09
CA GLU A 3 8.33 -15.82 2.02
C GLU A 3 8.18 -14.78 0.89
N VAL A 4 7.29 -15.04 -0.07
CA VAL A 4 6.89 -14.10 -1.12
C VAL A 4 5.43 -13.71 -0.89
N GLN A 5 5.21 -12.63 -0.15
CA GLN A 5 3.88 -12.04 0.04
C GLN A 5 3.66 -10.92 -0.98
N VAL A 6 2.71 -11.11 -1.88
CA VAL A 6 2.18 -10.02 -2.70
C VAL A 6 0.96 -9.46 -1.98
N ARG A 7 1.07 -8.22 -1.47
CA ARG A 7 -0.06 -7.54 -0.83
C ARG A 7 -0.97 -6.95 -1.90
N VAL A 8 -1.89 -7.76 -2.42
CA VAL A 8 -2.87 -7.32 -3.43
C VAL A 8 -3.71 -6.14 -2.92
N ALA A 9 -3.94 -6.07 -1.61
CA ALA A 9 -4.63 -4.96 -0.96
C ALA A 9 -3.93 -3.59 -1.18
N GLU A 10 -2.62 -3.57 -1.39
CA GLU A 10 -1.84 -2.33 -1.60
C GLU A 10 -2.09 -1.73 -2.99
N ALA A 11 -2.63 -2.50 -3.95
CA ALA A 11 -3.10 -1.96 -5.22
C ALA A 11 -4.20 -0.88 -5.03
N LEU A 12 -4.93 -0.91 -3.91
CA LEU A 12 -5.96 0.07 -3.56
C LEU A 12 -5.37 1.40 -3.04
N VAL A 13 -4.07 1.47 -2.75
CA VAL A 13 -3.42 2.71 -2.26
C VAL A 13 -3.29 3.78 -3.34
N ILE A 14 -3.70 3.48 -4.57
CA ILE A 14 -3.91 4.48 -5.63
C ILE A 14 -5.20 5.29 -5.45
N LEU A 15 -6.17 4.81 -4.66
CA LEU A 15 -7.47 5.48 -4.46
C LEU A 15 -7.41 6.91 -3.88
N PRO A 16 -6.47 7.26 -2.98
CA PRO A 16 -6.25 8.63 -2.56
C PRO A 16 -6.08 9.59 -3.74
N PHE A 17 -5.50 9.19 -4.86
CA PHE A 17 -5.42 10.04 -6.06
C PHE A 17 -6.78 10.66 -6.47
N PHE A 18 -7.86 9.91 -6.31
CA PHE A 18 -9.20 10.34 -6.69
C PHE A 18 -9.95 11.05 -5.55
N THR A 19 -9.81 10.58 -4.31
CA THR A 19 -10.55 11.11 -3.16
C THR A 19 -9.75 11.05 -1.85
N PRO A 20 -9.74 12.12 -1.04
CA PRO A 20 -9.02 12.12 0.23
C PRO A 20 -9.67 11.17 1.26
N ALA A 21 -10.95 10.83 1.08
CA ALA A 21 -11.65 9.88 1.93
C ALA A 21 -11.09 8.45 1.84
N ALA A 22 -10.32 8.14 0.79
CA ALA A 22 -9.67 6.84 0.66
C ALA A 22 -8.54 6.64 1.69
N ILE A 23 -7.91 7.71 2.19
CA ILE A 23 -6.83 7.61 3.19
C ILE A 23 -7.32 6.94 4.49
N PRO A 24 -8.35 7.47 5.19
CA PRO A 24 -8.87 6.80 6.39
C PRO A 24 -9.51 5.45 6.07
N GLY A 25 -10.10 5.28 4.88
CA GLY A 25 -10.67 4.01 4.44
C GLY A 25 -9.62 2.90 4.33
N LEU A 26 -8.47 3.19 3.72
CA LEU A 26 -7.34 2.25 3.59
C LEU A 26 -6.72 1.92 4.96
N PHE A 27 -6.58 2.91 5.84
CA PHE A 27 -6.06 2.70 7.19
C PHE A 27 -6.96 1.77 8.01
N ILE A 28 -8.26 2.06 8.07
CA ILE A 28 -9.23 1.24 8.80
C ILE A 28 -9.34 -0.15 8.17
N GLY A 29 -9.35 -0.22 6.84
CA GLY A 29 -9.38 -1.50 6.12
C GLY A 29 -8.16 -2.37 6.44
N CYS A 30 -6.95 -1.79 6.44
CA CYS A 30 -5.73 -2.49 6.80
C CYS A 30 -5.75 -2.96 8.27
N LEU A 31 -6.21 -2.09 9.18
CA LEU A 31 -6.34 -2.41 10.60
C LEU A 31 -7.30 -3.58 10.83
N ILE A 32 -8.51 -3.53 10.25
CA ILE A 32 -9.51 -4.60 10.36
C ILE A 32 -8.99 -5.89 9.72
N SER A 33 -8.39 -5.81 8.52
CA SER A 33 -7.85 -6.97 7.82
C SER A 33 -6.78 -7.67 8.65
N ASN A 34 -5.88 -6.91 9.30
CA ASN A 34 -4.83 -7.48 10.13
C ASN A 34 -5.37 -8.05 11.45
N LEU A 35 -6.42 -7.45 12.03
CA LEU A 35 -7.10 -7.99 13.21
C LEU A 35 -7.83 -9.31 12.92
N ILE A 36 -8.59 -9.38 11.81
CA ILE A 36 -9.33 -10.58 11.41
C ILE A 36 -8.39 -11.67 10.91
N GLY A 37 -7.32 -11.28 10.20
CA GLY A 37 -6.32 -12.20 9.65
C GLY A 37 -5.43 -12.87 10.70
N GLY A 38 -5.57 -12.50 11.98
CA GLY A 38 -4.75 -13.03 13.08
C GLY A 38 -3.29 -12.62 12.98
N SER A 39 -3.00 -11.50 12.31
CA SER A 39 -1.64 -10.98 12.19
C SER A 39 -1.10 -10.54 13.56
N ILE A 40 0.22 -10.62 13.75
CA ILE A 40 0.86 -10.12 14.97
C ILE A 40 0.54 -8.64 15.18
N LEU A 41 0.37 -8.23 16.44
CA LEU A 41 0.05 -6.84 16.81
C LEU A 41 1.02 -5.82 16.18
N LEU A 42 2.28 -6.20 16.03
CA LEU A 42 3.31 -5.40 15.39
C LEU A 42 2.99 -5.15 13.90
N ASP A 43 2.45 -6.14 13.17
CA ASP A 43 2.01 -5.99 11.78
C ASP A 43 0.72 -5.17 11.68
N VAL A 44 -0.21 -5.35 12.64
CA VAL A 44 -1.43 -4.52 12.71
C VAL A 44 -1.06 -3.04 12.85
N VAL A 45 -0.12 -2.70 13.74
CA VAL A 45 0.27 -1.31 13.99
C VAL A 45 1.17 -0.78 12.90
N PHE A 46 2.32 -1.41 12.64
CA PHE A 46 3.30 -0.92 11.68
C PHE A 46 2.83 -1.06 10.23
N GLY A 47 2.08 -2.11 9.90
CA GLY A 47 1.46 -2.26 8.58
C GLY A 47 0.43 -1.17 8.32
N SER A 48 -0.48 -0.90 9.27
CA SER A 48 -1.46 0.17 9.10
C SER A 48 -0.80 1.55 9.01
N ILE A 49 0.27 1.80 9.79
CA ILE A 49 1.06 3.03 9.68
C ILE A 49 1.76 3.13 8.32
N ALA A 50 2.33 2.04 7.81
CA ALA A 50 2.96 2.01 6.50
C ALA A 50 1.96 2.37 5.39
N THR A 51 0.78 1.74 5.40
CA THR A 51 -0.31 2.04 4.47
C THR A 51 -0.79 3.49 4.61
N LEU A 52 -0.88 4.03 5.84
CA LEU A 52 -1.25 5.43 6.07
C LEU A 52 -0.23 6.41 5.49
N ILE A 53 1.06 6.18 5.73
CA ILE A 53 2.16 6.98 5.17
C ILE A 53 2.14 6.89 3.64
N GLY A 54 1.96 5.68 3.10
CA GLY A 54 1.82 5.45 1.66
C GLY A 54 0.65 6.21 1.06
N ALA A 55 -0.53 6.16 1.69
CA ALA A 55 -1.74 6.83 1.23
C ALA A 55 -1.64 8.36 1.31
N VAL A 56 -1.06 8.90 2.39
CA VAL A 56 -0.82 10.35 2.54
C VAL A 56 0.22 10.84 1.53
N GLY A 57 1.31 10.09 1.35
CA GLY A 57 2.31 10.40 0.33
C GLY A 57 1.71 10.36 -1.08
N SER A 58 0.90 9.34 -1.38
CA SER A 58 0.15 9.22 -2.63
C SER A 58 -0.74 10.43 -2.90
N TRP A 59 -1.45 10.91 -1.87
CA TRP A 59 -2.26 12.13 -1.94
C TRP A 59 -1.43 13.38 -2.23
N TYR A 60 -0.27 13.52 -1.58
CA TYR A 60 0.61 14.67 -1.80
C TYR A 60 1.25 14.68 -3.20
N LEU A 61 1.64 13.49 -3.70
CA LEU A 61 2.22 13.31 -5.03
C LEU A 61 1.18 13.16 -6.15
N ARG A 62 -0.11 13.40 -5.87
CA ARG A 62 -1.19 13.35 -6.87
C ARG A 62 -1.00 14.28 -8.07
N SER A 63 -0.11 15.26 -7.97
CA SER A 63 0.25 16.12 -9.10
C SER A 63 0.86 15.34 -10.28
N HIS A 64 1.39 14.13 -10.05
CA HIS A 64 1.98 13.30 -11.09
C HIS A 64 1.43 11.88 -11.00
N LYS A 65 0.63 11.49 -12.00
CA LYS A 65 -0.11 10.22 -12.09
C LYS A 65 0.70 8.98 -11.66
N TYR A 66 1.97 8.90 -12.07
CA TYR A 66 2.84 7.75 -11.78
C TYR A 66 3.62 7.86 -10.47
N MET A 67 3.84 9.08 -9.95
CA MET A 67 4.59 9.27 -8.69
C MET A 67 3.76 8.93 -7.46
N VAL A 68 2.43 8.85 -7.59
CA VAL A 68 1.51 8.38 -6.55
C VAL A 68 1.86 6.96 -6.08
N MET A 69 2.44 6.14 -6.95
CA MET A 69 2.77 4.75 -6.63
C MET A 69 4.07 4.59 -5.84
N LEU A 70 4.95 5.59 -5.83
CA LEU A 70 6.26 5.51 -5.15
C LEU A 70 6.15 5.49 -3.62
N PRO A 71 5.38 6.39 -2.96
CA PRO A 71 5.25 6.40 -1.51
C PRO A 71 4.79 5.07 -0.89
N PRO A 72 3.75 4.37 -1.37
CA PRO A 72 3.33 3.09 -0.79
C PRO A 72 4.38 2.00 -0.99
N ILE A 73 4.98 1.89 -2.17
CA ILE A 73 6.05 0.91 -2.44
C ILE A 73 7.20 1.13 -1.47
N ALA A 74 7.65 2.38 -1.30
CA ALA A 74 8.75 2.71 -0.40
C ALA A 74 8.40 2.43 1.07
N ALA A 75 7.21 2.85 1.53
CA ALA A 75 6.77 2.66 2.90
C ALA A 75 6.66 1.17 3.27
N ASN A 76 6.01 0.36 2.44
CA ASN A 76 5.86 -1.07 2.69
C ASN A 76 7.19 -1.83 2.58
N THR A 77 7.99 -1.55 1.55
CA THR A 77 9.29 -2.21 1.37
C THR A 77 10.25 -1.90 2.52
N LEU A 78 10.17 -0.72 3.12
CA LEU A 78 10.99 -0.37 4.28
C LEU A 78 10.42 -0.95 5.57
N ILE A 79 9.13 -0.81 5.84
CA ILE A 79 8.55 -1.11 7.16
C ILE A 79 8.26 -2.61 7.33
N VAL A 80 7.69 -3.27 6.32
CA VAL A 80 7.19 -4.65 6.42
C VAL A 80 8.30 -5.69 6.69
N PRO A 81 9.50 -5.60 6.09
CA PRO A 81 10.58 -6.54 6.39
C PRO A 81 11.05 -6.50 7.85
N PHE A 82 10.97 -5.33 8.51
CA PHE A 82 11.23 -5.24 9.94
C PHE A 82 10.14 -5.93 10.75
N VAL A 83 8.87 -5.80 10.36
CA VAL A 83 7.76 -6.53 10.97
C VAL A 83 7.94 -8.05 10.82
N LEU A 84 8.37 -8.52 9.65
CA LEU A 84 8.65 -9.95 9.42
C LEU A 84 9.82 -10.46 10.28
N ARG A 85 10.89 -9.66 10.40
CA ARG A 85 12.05 -10.03 11.22
C ARG A 85 11.75 -10.04 12.71
N TYR A 86 11.17 -8.96 13.23
CA TYR A 86 10.97 -8.76 14.66
C TYR A 86 9.64 -9.28 15.19
N GLY A 87 8.59 -9.23 14.37
CA GLY A 87 7.26 -9.74 14.72
C GLY A 87 7.15 -11.24 14.50
N TYR A 88 7.42 -11.70 13.28
CA TYR A 88 7.23 -13.12 12.89
C TYR A 88 8.48 -14.00 13.14
N GLY A 89 9.60 -13.42 13.56
CA GLY A 89 10.82 -14.17 13.88
C GLY A 89 11.47 -14.85 12.69
N VAL A 90 11.23 -14.37 11.46
CA VAL A 90 11.75 -15.00 10.24
C VAL A 90 13.29 -14.91 10.23
N PRO A 91 14.01 -16.04 10.15
CA PRO A 91 15.46 -16.08 10.29
C PRO A 91 16.22 -15.54 9.05
N LEU A 92 15.51 -15.01 8.05
CA LEU A 92 16.11 -14.47 6.83
C LEU A 92 16.77 -13.09 7.05
N PRO A 93 17.79 -12.73 6.25
CA PRO A 93 18.36 -11.39 6.25
C PRO A 93 17.32 -10.35 5.85
N VAL A 94 17.26 -9.22 6.58
CA VAL A 94 16.34 -8.10 6.26
C VAL A 94 16.47 -7.63 4.81
N PRO A 95 17.67 -7.48 4.21
CA PRO A 95 17.78 -7.08 2.80
C PRO A 95 17.15 -8.05 1.82
N PHE A 96 17.17 -9.35 2.12
CA PHE A 96 16.53 -10.37 1.28
C PHE A 96 15.00 -10.25 1.35
N MET A 97 14.45 -10.05 2.56
CA MET A 97 13.02 -9.79 2.73
C MET A 97 12.58 -8.46 2.12
N MET A 98 13.43 -7.42 2.16
CA MET A 98 13.17 -6.16 1.44
C MET A 98 13.11 -6.37 -0.07
N LEU A 99 13.96 -7.23 -0.64
CA LEU A 99 13.89 -7.54 -2.06
C LEU A 99 12.61 -8.31 -2.43
N THR A 100 12.25 -9.34 -1.67
CA THR A 100 11.03 -10.13 -1.98
C THR A 100 9.76 -9.31 -1.81
N VAL A 101 9.65 -8.55 -0.71
CA VAL A 101 8.53 -7.64 -0.47
C VAL A 101 8.51 -6.51 -1.50
N GLY A 102 9.66 -5.91 -1.80
CA GLY A 102 9.76 -4.83 -2.77
C GLY A 102 9.33 -5.26 -4.17
N ILE A 103 9.70 -6.45 -4.62
CA ILE A 103 9.21 -7.02 -5.89
C ILE A 103 7.69 -7.23 -5.84
N GLY A 104 7.17 -7.78 -4.74
CA GLY A 104 5.74 -7.96 -4.54
C GLY A 104 4.95 -6.65 -4.58
N GLU A 105 5.46 -5.61 -3.91
CA GLU A 105 4.88 -4.26 -3.90
C GLU A 105 4.93 -3.59 -5.26
N VAL A 106 6.04 -3.71 -6.00
CA VAL A 106 6.12 -3.18 -7.37
C VAL A 106 5.07 -3.85 -8.26
N ILE A 107 4.89 -5.16 -8.15
CA ILE A 107 3.84 -5.87 -8.92
C ILE A 107 2.45 -5.40 -8.45
N ALA A 108 2.18 -5.36 -7.15
CA ALA A 108 0.89 -4.97 -6.60
C ALA A 108 0.52 -3.52 -6.97
N VAL A 109 1.40 -2.57 -6.71
CA VAL A 109 1.09 -1.15 -6.86
C VAL A 109 1.35 -0.68 -8.30
N ALA A 110 2.50 -1.00 -8.89
CA ALA A 110 2.83 -0.47 -10.22
C ALA A 110 2.02 -1.17 -11.33
N VAL A 111 1.84 -2.48 -11.25
CA VAL A 111 1.06 -3.23 -12.25
C VAL A 111 -0.43 -3.18 -11.92
N PHE A 112 -0.87 -3.76 -10.81
CA PHE A 112 -2.31 -3.80 -10.51
C PHE A 112 -2.87 -2.42 -10.16
N GLY A 113 -2.18 -1.64 -9.33
CA GLY A 113 -2.57 -0.25 -9.03
C GLY A 113 -2.53 0.65 -10.27
N GLY A 114 -1.54 0.49 -11.16
CA GLY A 114 -1.47 1.21 -12.42
C GLY A 114 -2.63 0.88 -13.38
N VAL A 115 -3.00 -0.40 -13.50
CA VAL A 115 -4.19 -0.82 -14.26
C VAL A 115 -5.45 -0.23 -13.64
N LEU A 116 -5.62 -0.37 -12.33
CA LEU A 116 -6.77 0.16 -11.59
C LEU A 116 -6.90 1.66 -11.76
N LEU A 117 -5.78 2.39 -11.70
CA LEU A 117 -5.73 3.84 -11.86
C LEU A 117 -6.18 4.26 -13.27
N ASN A 118 -5.71 3.58 -14.33
CA ASN A 118 -6.16 3.88 -15.70
C ASN A 118 -7.65 3.57 -15.92
N VAL A 119 -8.16 2.50 -15.30
CA VAL A 119 -9.58 2.17 -15.36
C VAL A 119 -10.41 3.22 -14.61
N LEU A 120 -10.07 3.54 -13.36
CA LEU A 120 -10.80 4.50 -12.55
C LEU A 120 -10.74 5.93 -13.10
N GLU A 121 -9.67 6.30 -13.79
CA GLU A 121 -9.58 7.61 -14.45
C GLU A 121 -10.69 7.81 -15.49
N ARG A 122 -11.13 6.74 -16.17
CA ARG A 122 -12.29 6.77 -17.07
C ARG A 122 -13.62 6.99 -16.31
N TYR A 123 -13.66 6.63 -15.04
CA TYR A 123 -14.81 6.77 -14.14
C TYR A 123 -14.65 7.92 -13.13
N LYS A 124 -13.73 8.86 -13.37
CA LYS A 124 -13.41 9.97 -12.43
C LYS A 124 -14.62 10.82 -12.04
N TYR A 125 -15.67 10.85 -12.87
CA TYR A 125 -16.93 11.54 -12.60
C TYR A 125 -17.68 11.00 -11.37
N ILE A 126 -17.49 9.73 -11.00
CA ILE A 126 -18.12 9.11 -9.83
C ILE A 126 -17.56 9.70 -8.52
N PHE A 127 -16.29 10.12 -8.52
CA PHE A 127 -15.63 10.69 -7.36
C PHE A 127 -15.90 12.20 -7.19
N GLY A 128 -16.78 12.79 -8.03
CA GLY A 128 -17.27 14.18 -7.89
C GLY A 128 -16.22 15.27 -8.13
N ASN A 129 -14.98 14.91 -8.48
CA ASN A 129 -13.87 15.86 -8.54
C ASN A 129 -13.70 16.41 -9.96
N LYS A 130 -14.16 17.64 -10.19
CA LYS A 130 -14.09 18.35 -11.48
C LYS A 130 -12.67 18.84 -11.87
N ASN A 131 -11.66 18.66 -11.02
CA ASN A 131 -10.34 19.30 -11.15
C ASN A 131 -9.16 18.34 -11.42
N LEU A 132 -9.41 17.20 -12.05
CA LEU A 132 -8.34 16.39 -12.67
C LEU A 132 -8.31 16.74 -14.16
N ALA A 133 -7.84 17.96 -14.45
CA ALA A 133 -7.59 18.51 -15.77
C ALA A 133 -6.09 18.79 -15.89
#